data_AF-A0A3M1WMX5-F1
#
_entry.id   AF-A0A3M1WMX5-F1
#
_cell.length_a   1.000
_cell.length_b   1.000
_cell.length_c   1.000
_cell.angle_alpha   90.00
_cell.angle_beta   90.00
_cell.angle_gamma   90.00
#
_symmetry.space_group_name_H-M   'P 1'
#
loop_
_entity.id
_entity.type
_entity.pdbx_description
1 polymer ?
#
loop_
_entity_poly.entity_id
_entity_poly.type
_entity_poly.pdbx_seq_one_letter_code
_entity_poly.pdbx_strand_id
1 'polypeptide(L)'
;TRFLSALTGGFLLGWGVTIWLLSGKIYTLAPELVRRAVLAGVLTWFVFDSLGSATSGHPSNVFFNVLVLLLAVGPLWRPARA
;
A
#
# COMPACT_ATOMS: atom_id res chain seq x y z
N THR A 1 21.58 4.89 -1.82
CA THR A 1 22.06 6.12 -2.50
C THR A 1 20.94 7.14 -2.53
N ARG A 2 21.23 8.46 -2.56
CA ARG A 2 20.19 9.52 -2.60
C ARG A 2 19.21 9.35 -3.78
N PHE A 3 19.71 8.87 -4.92
CA PHE A 3 18.90 8.57 -6.11
C PHE A 3 17.79 7.54 -5.84
N LEU A 4 18.14 6.40 -5.24
CA LEU A 4 17.15 5.36 -4.90
C LEU A 4 16.12 5.87 -3.90
N SER A 5 16.53 6.67 -2.91
CA SER A 5 15.60 7.29 -1.96
C SER A 5 14.63 8.28 -2.62
N ALA A 6 15.10 9.06 -3.60
CA ALA A 6 14.23 9.97 -4.36
C ALA A 6 13.26 9.19 -5.25
N LEU A 7 13.73 8.12 -5.90
CA LEU A 7 12.92 7.26 -6.75
C LEU A 7 11.82 6.55 -5.94
N THR A 8 12.20 5.82 -4.88
CA THR A 8 11.25 5.08 -4.05
C THR A 8 10.32 6.04 -3.30
N GLY A 9 10.85 7.12 -2.72
CA GLY A 9 10.06 8.14 -2.05
C GLY A 9 9.04 8.80 -2.98
N GLY A 10 9.43 9.12 -4.21
CA GLY A 10 8.52 9.68 -5.23
C GLY A 10 7.39 8.72 -5.60
N PHE A 11 7.71 7.45 -5.86
CA PHE A 11 6.69 6.43 -6.14
C PHE A 11 5.73 6.21 -4.97
N LEU A 12 6.25 6.11 -3.74
CA LEU A 12 5.43 5.91 -2.54
C LEU A 12 4.52 7.11 -2.25
N LEU A 13 5.04 8.33 -2.40
CA LEU A 13 4.24 9.55 -2.23
C LEU A 13 3.15 9.65 -3.30
N GLY A 14 3.50 9.40 -4.57
CA GLY A 14 2.53 9.40 -5.67
C GLY A 14 1.44 8.33 -5.49
N TRP A 15 1.81 7.14 -5.03
CA TRP A 15 0.86 6.08 -4.68
C TRP A 15 -0.06 6.51 -3.52
N GLY A 16 0.48 7.14 -2.47
CA GLY A 16 -0.30 7.69 -1.36
C GLY A 16 -1.30 8.76 -1.82
N VAL A 17 -0.89 9.70 -2.68
CA VAL A 17 -1.79 10.69 -3.29
C VAL A 17 -2.88 10.00 -4.12
N THR A 18 -2.53 8.96 -4.88
CA THR A 18 -3.52 8.19 -5.67
C THR A 18 -4.58 7.56 -4.77
N ILE A 19 -4.17 6.91 -3.67
CA ILE A 19 -5.10 6.34 -2.68
C ILE A 19 -5.99 7.43 -2.06
N TRP A 20 -5.42 8.59 -1.74
CA TRP A 20 -6.16 9.72 -1.18
C TRP A 20 -7.23 10.25 -2.15
N LEU A 21 -6.92 10.38 -3.43
CA LEU A 21 -7.92 10.78 -4.43
C LEU A 21 -9.02 9.73 -4.59
N LEU A 22 -8.66 8.45 -4.53
CA LEU A 22 -9.62 7.34 -4.58
C LEU A 22 -10.54 7.33 -3.35
N SER A 23 -10.06 7.70 -2.16
CA SER A 23 -10.86 7.75 -0.93
C SER A 23 -11.89 8.90 -0.89
N GLY A 24 -11.85 9.82 -1.86
CA GLY A 24 -12.78 10.94 -1.98
C GLY A 24 -14.07 10.59 -2.74
N LYS A 25 -14.41 11.41 -3.74
CA LYS A 25 -15.63 11.26 -4.55
C LYS A 25 -15.72 9.90 -5.26
N ILE A 26 -14.58 9.30 -5.60
CA ILE A 26 -14.56 8.01 -6.29
C ILE A 26 -15.05 6.90 -5.35
N TYR A 27 -14.64 6.94 -4.07
CA TYR A 27 -15.13 6.00 -3.07
C TYR A 27 -16.66 6.10 -2.91
N THR A 28 -17.24 7.30 -2.94
CA THR A 28 -18.70 7.44 -2.84
C THR A 28 -19.46 6.85 -4.03
N LEU A 29 -18.83 6.80 -5.21
CA LEU A 29 -19.44 6.26 -6.44
C LEU A 29 -19.26 4.75 -6.56
N ALA A 30 -18.12 4.22 -6.12
CA ALA A 30 -17.76 2.81 -6.30
C ALA A 30 -16.91 2.29 -5.12
N PRO A 31 -17.48 2.23 -3.90
CA PRO A 31 -16.70 2.02 -2.69
C PRO A 31 -15.99 0.65 -2.67
N GLU A 32 -16.66 -0.41 -3.14
CA GLU A 32 -16.08 -1.75 -3.18
C GLU A 32 -15.00 -1.90 -4.26
N LEU A 33 -15.14 -1.22 -5.41
CA LEU A 33 -14.10 -1.22 -6.45
C LEU A 33 -12.84 -0.51 -5.96
N VAL A 34 -13.01 0.65 -5.29
CA VAL A 34 -11.90 1.36 -4.66
C VAL A 34 -11.25 0.49 -3.60
N ARG A 35 -12.03 -0.13 -2.70
CA ARG A 35 -11.51 -1.02 -1.65
C ARG A 35 -10.66 -2.15 -2.24
N ARG A 36 -11.17 -2.85 -3.27
CA ARG A 36 -10.46 -3.95 -3.94
C ARG A 36 -9.18 -3.48 -4.64
N ALA A 37 -9.24 -2.35 -5.34
CA ALA A 37 -8.08 -1.79 -6.02
C ALA A 37 -6.96 -1.43 -5.04
N VAL A 38 -7.30 -0.73 -3.95
CA VAL A 38 -6.33 -0.36 -2.91
C VAL A 38 -5.78 -1.62 -2.22
N LEU A 39 -6.65 -2.57 -1.85
CA LEU A 39 -6.23 -3.81 -1.20
C LEU A 39 -5.27 -4.64 -2.08
N ALA A 40 -5.58 -4.80 -3.36
CA ALA A 40 -4.71 -5.50 -4.31
C ALA A 40 -3.34 -4.82 -4.44
N GLY A 41 -3.31 -3.48 -4.51
CA GLY A 41 -2.08 -2.71 -4.55
C GLY A 41 -1.23 -2.88 -3.29
N VAL A 42 -1.84 -2.74 -2.10
CA VAL A 42 -1.15 -2.89 -0.80
C VAL A 42 -0.58 -4.30 -0.64
N LEU A 43 -1.34 -5.35 -0.98
CA LEU A 43 -0.87 -6.73 -0.88
C LEU A 43 0.28 -7.01 -1.86
N THR A 44 0.19 -6.50 -3.08
CA THR A 44 1.26 -6.62 -4.08
C THR A 44 2.54 -5.95 -3.57
N TRP A 45 2.45 -4.70 -3.10
CA TRP A 45 3.57 -3.98 -2.50
C TRP A 45 4.19 -4.76 -1.34
N PHE A 46 3.37 -5.23 -0.39
CA PHE A 46 3.84 -5.98 0.78
C PHE A 46 4.62 -7.24 0.37
N VAL A 47 4.10 -8.03 -0.57
CA VAL A 47 4.74 -9.27 -1.02
C VAL A 47 6.10 -8.97 -1.64
N PHE A 48 6.15 -8.07 -2.63
CA PHE A 48 7.40 -7.82 -3.36
C PHE A 48 8.45 -7.09 -2.51
N ASP A 49 8.04 -6.09 -1.70
CA ASP A 49 8.98 -5.37 -0.83
C ASP A 49 9.52 -6.27 0.27
N SER A 50 8.68 -7.13 0.86
CA SER A 50 9.10 -8.07 1.91
C SER A 50 9.99 -9.19 1.37
N LEU A 51 9.67 -9.74 0.19
CA LEU A 51 10.53 -10.72 -0.48
C LEU A 51 11.89 -10.09 -0.81
N GLY A 52 11.90 -8.89 -1.40
CA GLY A 52 13.14 -8.16 -1.67
C GLY A 52 13.94 -7.86 -0.41
N SER A 53 13.28 -7.51 0.69
CA SER A 53 13.92 -7.26 1.98
C SER A 53 14.53 -8.51 2.60
N ALA A 54 13.84 -9.64 2.53
CA ALA A 54 14.34 -10.91 3.04
C ALA A 54 15.54 -11.41 2.23
N THR A 55 15.48 -11.36 0.89
CA THR A 55 16.56 -11.84 0.01
C THR A 55 17.76 -10.89 -0.04
N SER A 56 17.60 -9.61 0.29
CA SER A 56 18.69 -8.62 0.33
C SER A 56 19.38 -8.49 1.69
N GLY A 57 19.02 -9.32 2.69
CA GLY A 57 19.65 -9.30 4.01
C GLY A 57 19.12 -8.22 4.96
N HIS A 58 17.92 -7.68 4.69
CA HIS A 58 17.24 -6.69 5.52
C HIS A 58 15.90 -7.22 6.11
N PRO A 59 15.89 -8.36 6.82
CA PRO A 59 14.65 -8.98 7.31
C PRO A 59 13.91 -8.12 8.35
N SER A 60 14.58 -7.20 9.04
CA SER A 60 13.91 -6.24 9.93
C SER A 60 12.90 -5.36 9.19
N ASN A 61 13.10 -5.10 7.89
CA ASN A 61 12.15 -4.35 7.08
C ASN A 61 10.83 -5.12 6.86
N VAL A 62 10.89 -6.46 6.82
CA VAL A 62 9.69 -7.32 6.74
C VAL A 62 8.78 -7.09 7.95
N PHE A 63 9.35 -6.93 9.14
CA PHE A 63 8.59 -6.61 10.36
C PHE A 63 7.86 -5.27 10.22
N PHE A 64 8.55 -4.22 9.73
CA PHE A 64 7.91 -2.93 9.49
C PHE A 64 6.82 -3.01 8.41
N ASN A 65 7.04 -3.78 7.35
CA ASN A 65 6.04 -4.01 6.31
C ASN A 65 4.78 -4.67 6.85
N VAL A 66 4.89 -5.59 7.82
CA VAL A 66 3.72 -6.18 8.49
C VAL A 66 2.95 -5.11 9.27
N LEU A 67 3.62 -4.20 9.97
CA LEU A 67 2.93 -3.10 10.65
C LEU A 67 2.20 -2.18 9.67
N VAL A 68 2.85 -1.81 8.56
CA VAL A 68 2.23 -1.01 7.50
C VAL A 68 1.04 -1.73 6.88
N LEU A 69 1.16 -3.05 6.63
CA LEU A 69 0.09 -3.87 6.09
C LEU A 69 -1.14 -3.85 7.01
N LEU A 70 -0.95 -4.04 8.32
CA LEU A 70 -2.05 -4.04 9.28
C LEU A 70 -2.75 -2.68 9.35
N LEU A 71 -1.99 -1.58 9.31
CA LEU A 71 -2.54 -0.22 9.30
C LEU A 71 -3.30 0.08 8.00
N ALA A 72 -2.76 -0.32 6.84
CA ALA A 72 -3.37 -0.04 5.54
C ALA A 72 -4.58 -0.93 5.23
N VAL A 73 -4.52 -2.21 5.62
CA VAL A 73 -5.59 -3.20 5.35
C VAL A 73 -6.67 -3.19 6.42
N GLY A 74 -6.36 -2.79 7.66
CA GLY A 74 -7.32 -2.69 8.76
C GLY A 74 -8.67 -2.04 8.39
N PRO A 75 -8.70 -0.83 7.81
CA PRO A 75 -9.95 -0.20 7.38
C PRO A 75 -10.61 -0.88 6.17
N LEU A 76 -9.87 -1.71 5.42
CA LEU A 76 -10.32 -2.36 4.18
C LEU A 76 -10.75 -3.82 4.37
N TRP A 77 -10.67 -4.37 5.59
CA TRP A 77 -10.94 -5.78 5.87
C TRP A 77 -12.41 -6.17 5.70
N ARG A 78 -13.32 -5.22 5.83
CA ARG A 78 -14.75 -5.46 5.63
C ARG A 78 -15.13 -4.97 4.23
N PRO A 79 -15.96 -5.74 3.49
CA PRO A 79 -16.55 -5.25 2.24
C PRO A 79 -17.21 -3.89 2.47
N ALA A 80 -17.04 -2.99 1.51
CA ALA A 80 -17.69 -1.70 1.61
C ALA A 80 -19.18 -1.91 1.34
N ARG A 81 -20.03 -1.57 2.33
CA ARG A 81 -21.48 -1.62 2.15
C ARG A 81 -21.91 -0.36 1.40
N ALA A 82 -22.77 -0.55 0.40
CA ALA A 82 -23.47 0.54 -0.27
C ALA A 82 -24.45 1.21 0.69
#